data_AF-A0AAE9EME0-F1
#
_entry.id   AF-A0AAE9EME0-F1
#
_cell.length_a   1.000
_cell.length_b   1.000
_cell.length_c   1.000
_cell.angle_alpha   90.00
_cell.angle_beta   90.00
_cell.angle_gamma   90.00
#
_symmetry.space_group_name_H-M   'P 1'
#
loop_
_entity.id
_entity.type
_entity.pdbx_description
1 polymer ?
#
loop_
_entity_poly.entity_id
_entity_poly.type
_entity_poly.pdbx_seq_one_letter_code
_entity_poly.pdbx_strand_id
1 'polypeptide(L)'
;MHFVKKVPTTEQEKAAKEKEHAKRSAQFLHARDRIIAKRDVGEYDDELLSLTQAILEKNADIYTFWNIRRTAIQQRIEANELIQKNPEIGEEEKSKNAQKLENLLAGELFLSYECIKSNPKSYSAWYQRAWVLQRQVAPDFAKELALCEKALQMDCRNFHCWDHRRIVARLANRTEEQELEFSNKLIDENFSNYSAWHYRSIALKNIHRDAKTGETKIDDSLIGSELQKVKNAFYMDAEDQSAWTYTRWLLEVGSGKEFLRPESAAPIELISASFHGNNTTLVFSRAVTIPFLLTFVDTKDTTRWRAFSSTSPHPTSSRVWQYLSDSPLRVVISSPNAENVEWSDLKERYVNRRRLETIYDVVETPEPGYIQELLQDCHQLIELEPKNKWPLYMKTLVLMEYQPNKAHDEIISNLKTLSDSLDSKRSELYKSLLSRQKLNHSIREQFDRLLGNEHDQLVVRYAELTSLEGVEYLAGLVGNADFQGNLLKEIHRIVLPNLHSLTISENPIDSLSPSPSLSHLTFLSIAGTQISTVQSVMPFFQTTPSLDRLLFAETPLVEKTEELRAQLPGVRLIPHWL
;
A
#
# COMPACT_ATOMS: atom_id res chain seq x y z
N MET A 1 25.50 9.74 -5.70
CA MET A 1 26.56 9.17 -6.56
C MET A 1 26.32 7.67 -6.69
N HIS A 2 26.01 7.18 -7.89
CA HIS A 2 25.89 5.75 -8.18
C HIS A 2 27.01 5.33 -9.16
N PHE A 3 27.45 4.07 -9.08
CA PHE A 3 28.41 3.45 -10.02
C PHE A 3 29.82 4.07 -10.12
N VAL A 4 30.25 4.87 -9.14
CA VAL A 4 31.64 5.34 -9.07
C VAL A 4 32.54 4.16 -8.66
N LYS A 5 33.16 3.51 -9.64
CA LYS A 5 34.16 2.47 -9.39
C LYS A 5 35.36 3.09 -8.65
N LYS A 6 35.74 2.52 -7.51
CA LYS A 6 36.98 2.88 -6.83
C LYS A 6 38.14 2.38 -7.68
N VAL A 7 38.85 3.29 -8.33
CA VAL A 7 40.08 2.98 -9.08
C VAL A 7 41.27 3.34 -8.20
N PRO A 8 42.21 2.40 -7.93
CA PRO A 8 43.47 2.72 -7.29
C PRO A 8 44.18 3.80 -8.11
N THR A 9 44.50 4.92 -7.48
CA THR A 9 45.18 6.05 -8.13
C THR A 9 46.51 6.28 -7.44
N THR A 10 47.54 6.56 -8.23
CA THR A 10 48.86 6.94 -7.72
C THR A 10 48.79 8.30 -7.03
N GLU A 11 49.74 8.61 -6.14
CA GLU A 11 49.79 9.92 -5.46
C GLU A 11 49.91 11.09 -6.46
N GLN A 12 50.63 10.90 -7.57
CA GLN A 12 50.75 11.90 -8.63
C GLN A 12 49.42 12.15 -9.35
N GLU A 13 48.68 11.10 -9.70
CA GLU A 13 47.35 11.22 -10.31
C GLU A 13 46.33 11.84 -9.35
N LYS A 14 46.44 11.52 -8.05
CA LYS A 14 45.59 12.12 -7.02
C LYS A 14 45.84 13.62 -6.90
N ALA A 15 47.10 14.03 -6.82
CA ALA A 15 47.47 15.46 -6.78
C ALA A 15 47.04 16.21 -8.06
N ALA A 16 47.16 15.59 -9.24
CA ALA A 16 46.70 16.17 -10.49
C ALA A 16 45.16 16.36 -10.51
N LYS A 17 44.40 15.34 -10.08
CA LYS A 17 42.93 15.42 -9.94
C LYS A 17 42.50 16.47 -8.93
N GLU A 18 43.20 16.59 -7.80
CA GLU A 18 42.91 17.62 -6.79
C GLU A 18 43.12 19.03 -7.35
N LYS A 19 44.21 19.26 -8.10
CA LYS A 19 44.47 20.55 -8.76
C LYS A 19 43.41 20.90 -9.79
N GLU A 20 43.00 19.92 -10.60
CA GLU A 20 41.92 20.10 -11.59
C GLU A 20 40.58 20.38 -10.91
N HIS A 21 40.26 19.64 -9.85
CA HIS A 21 39.06 19.84 -9.04
C HIS A 21 39.03 21.21 -8.38
N ALA A 22 40.15 21.67 -7.81
CA ALA A 22 40.27 23.01 -7.24
C ALA A 22 40.03 24.12 -8.27
N LYS A 23 40.59 23.99 -9.48
CA LYS A 23 40.35 24.94 -10.58
C LYS A 23 38.87 24.98 -10.97
N ARG A 24 38.23 23.82 -11.14
CA ARG A 24 36.80 23.71 -11.47
C ARG A 24 35.90 24.26 -10.36
N SER A 25 36.26 23.99 -9.10
CA SER A 25 35.56 24.49 -7.94
C SER A 25 35.62 26.02 -7.86
N ALA A 26 36.81 26.62 -8.05
CA ALA A 26 36.96 28.07 -8.09
C ALA A 26 36.11 28.74 -9.20
N GLN A 27 36.09 28.15 -10.40
CA GLN A 27 35.24 28.63 -11.50
C GLN A 27 33.75 28.54 -11.17
N PHE A 28 33.32 27.44 -10.55
CA PHE A 28 31.95 27.26 -10.10
C PHE A 28 31.56 28.29 -9.02
N LEU A 29 32.40 28.48 -8.00
CA LEU A 29 32.14 29.44 -6.92
C LEU A 29 32.01 30.86 -7.47
N HIS A 30 32.91 31.26 -8.37
CA HIS A 30 32.85 32.58 -9.00
C HIS A 30 31.54 32.78 -9.79
N ALA A 31 31.15 31.81 -10.62
CA ALA A 31 29.90 31.90 -11.38
C ALA A 31 28.66 31.89 -10.47
N ARG A 32 28.65 31.04 -9.43
CA ARG A 32 27.59 31.01 -8.41
C ARG A 32 27.45 32.38 -7.74
N ASP A 33 28.54 32.95 -7.26
CA ASP A 33 28.51 34.21 -6.51
C ASP A 33 27.99 35.36 -7.38
N ARG A 34 28.36 35.39 -8.67
CA ARG A 34 27.80 36.34 -9.65
C ARG A 34 26.30 36.13 -9.86
N ILE A 35 25.83 34.88 -10.01
CA ILE A 35 24.39 34.58 -10.15
C ILE A 35 23.61 35.04 -8.92
N ILE A 36 24.13 34.75 -7.72
CA ILE A 36 23.48 35.12 -6.46
C ILE A 36 23.43 36.65 -6.29
N ALA A 37 24.53 37.35 -6.58
CA ALA A 37 24.57 38.81 -6.51
C ALA A 37 23.52 39.45 -7.45
N LYS A 38 23.42 38.98 -8.71
CA LYS A 38 22.42 39.46 -9.67
C LYS A 38 20.99 39.17 -9.19
N ARG A 39 20.72 37.97 -8.67
CA ARG A 39 19.41 37.60 -8.08
C ARG A 39 19.05 38.54 -6.93
N ASP A 40 19.98 38.80 -6.02
CA ASP A 40 19.73 39.56 -4.79
C ASP A 40 19.37 41.03 -5.08
N VAL A 41 19.87 41.59 -6.19
CA VAL A 41 19.49 42.93 -6.67
C VAL A 41 18.32 42.91 -7.69
N GLY A 42 17.77 41.74 -7.98
CA GLY A 42 16.63 41.58 -8.91
C GLY A 42 16.98 41.66 -10.39
N GLU A 43 18.24 41.48 -10.78
CA GLU A 43 18.71 41.56 -12.16
C GLU A 43 18.60 40.20 -12.88
N TYR A 44 17.50 39.98 -13.59
CA TYR A 44 17.18 38.71 -14.27
C TYR A 44 17.39 38.77 -15.80
N ASP A 45 18.56 39.23 -16.23
CA ASP A 45 18.93 39.45 -17.62
C ASP A 45 19.40 38.18 -18.37
N ASP A 46 19.87 38.34 -19.62
CA ASP A 46 20.37 37.23 -20.45
C ASP A 46 21.73 36.70 -19.97
N GLU A 47 22.50 37.52 -19.24
CA GLU A 47 23.74 37.09 -18.61
C GLU A 47 23.46 36.08 -17.49
N LEU A 48 22.48 36.36 -16.63
CA LEU A 48 22.07 35.44 -15.57
C LEU A 48 21.62 34.08 -16.14
N LEU A 49 20.88 34.09 -17.26
CA LEU A 49 20.50 32.87 -17.96
C LEU A 49 21.73 32.16 -18.53
N SER A 50 22.68 32.87 -19.11
CA SER A 50 23.91 32.26 -19.64
C SER A 50 24.77 31.62 -18.54
N LEU A 51 24.94 32.31 -17.40
CA LEU A 51 25.69 31.81 -16.25
C LEU A 51 25.05 30.58 -15.63
N THR A 52 23.73 30.59 -15.43
CA THR A 52 23.01 29.42 -14.87
C THR A 52 23.04 28.24 -15.83
N GLN A 53 22.93 28.46 -17.15
CA GLN A 53 23.06 27.40 -18.16
C GLN A 53 24.42 26.69 -18.07
N ALA A 54 25.52 27.46 -18.05
CA ALA A 54 26.87 26.91 -18.01
C ALA A 54 27.16 26.04 -16.77
N ILE A 55 26.41 26.25 -15.69
CA ILE A 55 26.48 25.41 -14.50
C ILE A 55 25.55 24.20 -14.61
N LEU A 56 24.31 24.40 -15.04
CA LEU A 56 23.29 23.34 -15.10
C LEU A 56 23.64 22.24 -16.10
N GLU A 57 24.29 22.57 -17.22
CA GLU A 57 24.82 21.58 -18.17
C GLU A 57 25.84 20.62 -17.53
N LYS A 58 26.53 21.08 -16.47
CA LYS A 58 27.48 20.26 -15.69
C LYS A 58 26.82 19.57 -14.51
N ASN A 59 25.84 20.21 -13.88
CA ASN A 59 25.10 19.67 -12.76
C ASN A 59 23.65 20.17 -12.76
N ALA A 60 22.77 19.35 -13.32
CA ALA A 60 21.36 19.63 -13.44
C ALA A 60 20.59 19.56 -12.11
N ASP A 61 21.19 19.05 -11.02
CA ASP A 61 20.49 18.85 -9.74
C ASP A 61 20.55 20.09 -8.82
N ILE A 62 21.15 21.18 -9.27
CA ILE A 62 21.16 22.46 -8.55
C ILE A 62 19.80 23.16 -8.75
N TYR A 63 18.79 22.68 -8.02
CA TYR A 63 17.39 23.14 -8.14
C TYR A 63 17.24 24.66 -7.96
N THR A 64 18.06 25.30 -7.14
CA THR A 64 18.04 26.77 -6.94
C THR A 64 18.25 27.52 -8.25
N PHE A 65 19.13 27.04 -9.13
CA PHE A 65 19.40 27.72 -10.40
C PHE A 65 18.25 27.56 -11.39
N TRP A 66 17.56 26.41 -11.38
CA TRP A 66 16.31 26.28 -12.11
C TRP A 66 15.23 27.22 -11.58
N ASN A 67 15.13 27.42 -10.26
CA ASN A 67 14.19 28.39 -9.68
C ASN A 67 14.48 29.81 -10.17
N ILE A 68 15.74 30.24 -10.13
CA ILE A 68 16.17 31.57 -10.61
C ILE A 68 15.84 31.73 -12.10
N ARG A 69 16.12 30.71 -12.93
CA ARG A 69 15.74 30.72 -14.35
C ARG A 69 14.25 30.88 -14.53
N ARG A 70 13.42 30.13 -13.79
CA ARG A 70 11.95 30.26 -13.87
C ARG A 70 11.49 31.65 -13.49
N THR A 71 12.06 32.29 -12.48
CA THR A 71 11.77 33.69 -12.15
C THR A 71 12.10 34.62 -13.32
N ALA A 72 13.28 34.46 -13.92
CA ALA A 72 13.71 35.27 -15.07
C ALA A 72 12.82 35.09 -16.31
N ILE A 73 12.38 33.86 -16.57
CA ILE A 73 11.47 33.54 -17.69
C ILE A 73 10.06 34.05 -17.40
N GLN A 74 9.57 33.90 -16.16
CA GLN A 74 8.25 34.36 -15.75
C GLN A 74 8.11 35.89 -15.92
N GLN A 75 9.15 36.66 -15.58
CA GLN A 75 9.16 38.10 -15.85
C GLN A 75 9.05 38.44 -17.34
N ARG A 76 9.69 37.63 -18.21
CA ARG A 76 9.60 37.82 -19.68
C ARG A 76 8.23 37.42 -20.23
N ILE A 77 7.58 36.41 -19.63
CA ILE A 77 6.19 36.03 -19.95
C ILE A 77 5.26 37.19 -19.59
N GLU A 78 5.33 37.70 -18.35
CA GLU A 78 4.50 38.81 -17.87
C GLU A 78 4.70 40.08 -18.71
N ALA A 79 5.95 40.42 -19.05
CA ALA A 79 6.25 41.54 -19.94
C ALA A 79 5.62 41.36 -21.32
N ASN A 80 5.69 40.15 -21.91
CA ASN A 80 5.04 39.87 -23.18
C ASN A 80 3.52 39.98 -23.05
N GLU A 81 2.89 39.47 -21.99
CA GLU A 81 1.44 39.60 -21.77
C GLU A 81 0.98 41.06 -21.72
N LEU A 82 1.75 41.94 -21.07
CA LEU A 82 1.46 43.38 -21.05
C LEU A 82 1.53 43.99 -22.46
N ILE A 83 2.51 43.58 -23.27
CA ILE A 83 2.65 44.01 -24.67
C ILE A 83 1.45 43.53 -25.50
N GLN A 84 1.04 42.27 -25.35
CA GLN A 84 -0.09 41.71 -26.09
C GLN A 84 -1.41 42.43 -25.78
N LYS A 85 -1.60 42.85 -24.51
CA LYS A 85 -2.81 43.54 -24.04
C LYS A 85 -2.83 45.03 -24.37
N ASN A 86 -1.70 45.64 -24.74
CA ASN A 86 -1.63 47.07 -25.02
C ASN A 86 -2.18 47.38 -26.43
N PRO A 87 -3.29 48.16 -26.55
CA PRO A 87 -3.87 48.51 -27.84
C PRO A 87 -3.02 49.50 -28.65
N GLU A 88 -2.08 50.21 -28.03
CA GLU A 88 -1.21 51.19 -28.70
C GLU A 88 -0.06 50.53 -29.47
N ILE A 89 0.25 49.25 -29.17
CA ILE A 89 1.32 48.52 -29.82
C ILE A 89 0.76 47.80 -31.06
N GLY A 90 1.38 48.05 -32.22
CA GLY A 90 1.00 47.40 -33.47
C GLY A 90 1.21 45.88 -33.48
N GLU A 91 0.41 45.17 -34.28
CA GLU A 91 0.44 43.70 -34.37
C GLU A 91 1.80 43.11 -34.78
N GLU A 92 2.59 43.84 -35.57
CA GLU A 92 3.95 43.42 -35.95
C GLU A 92 4.87 43.32 -34.72
N GLU A 93 4.85 44.32 -33.85
CA GLU A 93 5.70 44.35 -32.66
C GLU A 93 5.21 43.33 -31.61
N LYS A 94 3.89 43.13 -31.51
CA LYS A 94 3.30 42.04 -30.70
C LYS A 94 3.78 40.67 -31.16
N SER A 95 3.71 40.40 -32.46
CA SER A 95 4.16 39.13 -33.07
C SER A 95 5.65 38.89 -32.82
N LYS A 96 6.48 39.92 -33.00
CA LYS A 96 7.92 39.86 -32.74
C LYS A 96 8.25 39.53 -31.28
N ASN A 97 7.54 40.14 -30.32
CA ASN A 97 7.74 39.85 -28.90
C ASN A 97 7.26 38.44 -28.52
N ALA A 98 6.13 37.99 -29.06
CA ALA A 98 5.66 36.61 -28.90
C ALA A 98 6.68 35.60 -29.44
N GLN A 99 7.24 35.85 -30.65
CA GLN A 99 8.27 34.99 -31.24
C GLN A 99 9.55 34.97 -30.40
N LYS A 100 9.94 36.10 -29.82
CA LYS A 100 11.10 36.19 -28.93
C LYS A 100 10.91 35.32 -27.68
N LEU A 101 9.71 35.35 -27.09
CA LEU A 101 9.38 34.49 -25.96
C LEU A 101 9.38 33.00 -26.34
N GLU A 102 8.80 32.64 -27.49
CA GLU A 102 8.82 31.26 -27.97
C GLU A 102 10.24 30.75 -28.23
N ASN A 103 11.12 31.59 -28.79
CA ASN A 103 12.54 31.25 -28.99
C ASN A 103 13.25 31.00 -27.65
N LEU A 104 12.93 31.79 -26.61
CA LEU A 104 13.48 31.57 -25.27
C LEU A 104 13.00 30.24 -24.69
N LEU A 105 11.70 29.94 -24.76
CA LEU A 105 11.14 28.67 -24.28
C LEU A 105 11.73 27.48 -25.04
N ALA A 106 11.92 27.59 -26.36
CA ALA A 106 12.61 26.57 -27.16
C ALA A 106 14.07 26.36 -26.71
N GLY A 107 14.77 27.44 -26.35
CA GLY A 107 16.10 27.37 -25.75
C GLY A 107 16.12 26.64 -24.40
N GLU A 108 15.11 26.83 -23.55
CA GLU A 108 14.96 26.09 -22.29
C GLU A 108 14.66 24.60 -22.51
N LEU A 109 13.87 24.26 -23.54
CA LEU A 109 13.67 22.87 -23.94
C LEU A 109 14.98 22.23 -24.41
N PHE A 110 15.84 22.97 -25.10
CA PHE A 110 17.17 22.47 -25.48
C PHE A 110 18.07 22.26 -24.25
N LEU A 111 18.12 23.23 -23.33
CA LEU A 111 18.91 23.12 -22.11
C LEU A 111 18.47 21.94 -21.25
N SER A 112 17.17 21.80 -21.00
CA SER A 112 16.63 20.67 -20.23
C SER A 112 16.90 19.33 -20.93
N TYR A 113 16.84 19.28 -22.26
CA TYR A 113 17.20 18.08 -23.04
C TYR A 113 18.67 17.68 -22.82
N GLU A 114 19.62 18.60 -22.95
CA GLU A 114 21.05 18.29 -22.72
C GLU A 114 21.31 17.89 -21.26
N CYS A 115 20.64 18.53 -20.30
CA CYS A 115 20.71 18.16 -18.90
C CYS A 115 20.17 16.74 -18.64
N ILE A 116 19.04 16.37 -19.22
CA ILE A 116 18.45 15.01 -19.11
C ILE A 116 19.34 13.98 -19.80
N LYS A 117 19.90 14.30 -20.97
CA LYS A 117 20.82 13.41 -21.69
C LYS A 117 22.08 13.11 -20.87
N SER A 118 22.59 14.10 -20.14
CA SER A 118 23.74 13.95 -19.23
C SER A 118 23.37 13.25 -17.92
N ASN A 119 22.23 13.59 -17.33
CA ASN A 119 21.71 13.02 -16.10
C ASN A 119 20.21 12.69 -16.25
N PRO A 120 19.86 11.49 -16.75
CA PRO A 120 18.48 11.12 -17.07
C PRO A 120 17.58 10.92 -15.83
N LYS A 121 18.16 11.02 -14.63
CA LYS A 121 17.48 10.88 -13.33
C LYS A 121 17.44 12.20 -12.56
N SER A 122 17.71 13.34 -13.22
CA SER A 122 17.60 14.65 -12.60
C SER A 122 16.14 15.09 -12.47
N TYR A 123 15.62 15.12 -11.24
CA TYR A 123 14.27 15.63 -10.95
C TYR A 123 14.08 17.06 -11.48
N SER A 124 15.06 17.92 -11.30
CA SER A 124 14.93 19.34 -11.64
C SER A 124 14.89 19.57 -13.15
N ALA A 125 15.66 18.81 -13.94
CA ALA A 125 15.65 18.93 -15.40
C ALA A 125 14.32 18.47 -16.01
N TRP A 126 13.79 17.33 -15.56
CA TRP A 126 12.47 16.83 -15.99
C TRP A 126 11.35 17.81 -15.59
N TYR A 127 11.39 18.32 -14.36
CA TYR A 127 10.43 19.33 -13.90
C TYR A 127 10.49 20.60 -14.76
N GLN A 128 11.70 21.12 -15.03
CA GLN A 128 11.86 22.30 -15.88
C GLN A 128 11.27 22.06 -17.27
N ARG A 129 11.55 20.90 -17.87
CA ARG A 129 11.03 20.55 -19.19
C ARG A 129 9.50 20.57 -19.23
N ALA A 130 8.85 19.92 -18.28
CA ALA A 130 7.39 19.93 -18.15
C ALA A 130 6.84 21.36 -17.92
N TRP A 131 7.50 22.15 -17.07
CA TRP A 131 7.11 23.53 -16.79
C TRP A 131 7.17 24.44 -18.01
N VAL A 132 8.18 24.25 -18.89
CA VAL A 132 8.33 24.99 -20.15
C VAL A 132 7.27 24.57 -21.17
N LEU A 133 7.03 23.26 -21.34
CA LEU A 133 6.01 22.75 -22.28
C LEU A 133 4.61 23.30 -21.97
N GLN A 134 4.27 23.47 -20.70
CA GLN A 134 2.98 24.06 -20.28
C GLN A 134 2.82 25.55 -20.63
N ARG A 135 3.89 26.23 -21.06
CA ARG A 135 3.94 27.67 -21.31
C ARG A 135 4.14 28.05 -22.77
N GLN A 136 4.48 27.09 -23.63
CA GLN A 136 4.50 27.36 -25.07
C GLN A 136 3.08 27.49 -25.60
N VAL A 137 2.89 28.40 -26.56
CA VAL A 137 1.59 28.60 -27.22
C VAL A 137 1.21 27.37 -28.07
N ALA A 138 2.20 26.76 -28.74
CA ALA A 138 2.00 25.59 -29.59
C ALA A 138 3.12 24.56 -29.37
N PRO A 139 3.09 23.81 -28.25
CA PRO A 139 4.09 22.77 -27.97
C PRO A 139 3.99 21.62 -28.99
N ASP A 140 5.14 21.15 -29.48
CA ASP A 140 5.21 19.96 -30.34
C ASP A 140 5.16 18.68 -29.50
N PHE A 141 3.96 18.29 -29.09
CA PHE A 141 3.75 17.10 -28.26
C PHE A 141 4.12 15.80 -28.98
N ALA A 142 4.00 15.75 -30.31
CA ALA A 142 4.38 14.56 -31.08
C ALA A 142 5.89 14.30 -30.97
N LYS A 143 6.70 15.35 -31.14
CA LYS A 143 8.15 15.29 -30.91
C LYS A 143 8.47 14.93 -29.46
N GLU A 144 7.75 15.49 -28.50
CA GLU A 144 7.99 15.22 -27.09
C GLU A 144 7.71 13.77 -26.69
N LEU A 145 6.62 13.19 -27.20
CA LEU A 145 6.28 11.77 -26.99
C LEU A 145 7.32 10.86 -27.64
N ALA A 146 7.82 11.21 -28.83
CA ALA A 146 8.90 10.47 -29.50
C ALA A 146 10.22 10.54 -28.71
N LEU A 147 10.52 11.68 -28.07
CA LEU A 147 11.67 11.79 -27.16
C LEU A 147 11.52 10.92 -25.92
N CYS A 148 10.32 10.86 -25.33
CA CYS A 148 10.04 9.96 -24.22
C CYS A 148 10.25 8.50 -24.62
N GLU A 149 9.72 8.09 -25.78
CA GLU A 149 9.90 6.74 -26.29
C GLU A 149 11.38 6.40 -26.49
N LYS A 150 12.14 7.29 -27.11
CA LYS A 150 13.59 7.11 -27.27
C LYS A 150 14.32 6.99 -25.93
N ALA A 151 13.94 7.78 -24.93
CA ALA A 151 14.53 7.70 -23.59
C ALA A 151 14.17 6.36 -22.90
N LEU A 152 12.95 5.85 -23.08
CA LEU A 152 12.52 4.56 -22.55
C LEU A 152 13.15 3.37 -23.27
N GLN A 153 13.53 3.50 -24.55
CA GLN A 153 14.35 2.49 -25.23
C GLN A 153 15.76 2.40 -24.64
N MET A 154 16.29 3.51 -24.09
CA MET A 154 17.62 3.54 -23.44
C MET A 154 17.57 3.05 -21.98
N ASP A 155 16.52 3.42 -21.23
CA ASP A 155 16.25 2.94 -19.87
C ASP A 155 14.74 2.78 -19.69
N CYS A 156 14.24 1.56 -19.93
CA CYS A 156 12.81 1.25 -19.86
C CYS A 156 12.22 1.35 -18.44
N ARG A 157 13.10 1.45 -17.43
CA ARG A 157 12.74 1.56 -16.00
C ARG A 157 12.87 3.00 -15.49
N ASN A 158 13.18 3.98 -16.34
CA ASN A 158 13.28 5.37 -15.95
C ASN A 158 11.90 5.96 -15.60
N PHE A 159 11.55 5.92 -14.31
CA PHE A 159 10.26 6.42 -13.83
C PHE A 159 10.06 7.92 -14.08
N HIS A 160 11.14 8.73 -14.14
CA HIS A 160 11.01 10.14 -14.49
C HIS A 160 10.50 10.34 -15.90
N CYS A 161 10.99 9.52 -16.84
CA CYS A 161 10.52 9.57 -18.23
C CYS A 161 9.07 9.07 -18.35
N TRP A 162 8.68 8.03 -17.59
CA TRP A 162 7.29 7.57 -17.52
C TRP A 162 6.36 8.65 -16.94
N ASP A 163 6.76 9.34 -15.88
CA ASP A 163 5.99 10.44 -15.29
C ASP A 163 5.89 11.64 -16.24
N HIS A 164 6.99 11.99 -16.91
CA HIS A 164 6.99 13.05 -17.91
C HIS A 164 6.08 12.70 -19.09
N ARG A 165 6.13 11.45 -19.58
CA ARG A 165 5.22 10.97 -20.63
C ARG A 165 3.75 11.11 -20.19
N ARG A 166 3.40 10.75 -18.95
CA ARG A 166 2.04 10.94 -18.40
C ARG A 166 1.58 12.39 -18.48
N ILE A 167 2.48 13.34 -18.15
CA ILE A 167 2.19 14.78 -18.23
C ILE A 167 1.95 15.18 -19.70
N VAL A 168 2.86 14.78 -20.61
CA VAL A 168 2.79 15.13 -22.03
C VAL A 168 1.55 14.53 -22.69
N ALA A 169 1.21 13.27 -22.40
CA ALA A 169 0.02 12.60 -22.89
C ALA A 169 -1.26 13.34 -22.47
N ARG A 170 -1.33 13.79 -21.21
CA ARG A 170 -2.44 14.61 -20.71
C ARG A 170 -2.52 15.97 -21.42
N LEU A 171 -1.40 16.67 -21.58
CA LEU A 171 -1.36 17.97 -22.27
C LEU A 171 -1.75 17.84 -23.75
N ALA A 172 -1.40 16.70 -24.37
CA ALA A 172 -1.76 16.37 -25.74
C ALA A 172 -3.18 15.78 -25.89
N ASN A 173 -3.96 15.70 -24.80
CA ASN A 173 -5.28 15.08 -24.76
C ASN A 173 -5.33 13.66 -25.36
N ARG A 174 -4.29 12.85 -25.10
CA ARG A 174 -4.28 11.44 -25.52
C ARG A 174 -5.28 10.63 -24.71
N THR A 175 -5.93 9.68 -25.38
CA THR A 175 -6.86 8.77 -24.72
C THR A 175 -6.11 7.63 -24.03
N GLU A 176 -6.76 6.97 -23.07
CA GLU A 176 -6.18 5.82 -22.37
C GLU A 176 -5.92 4.66 -23.32
N GLU A 177 -6.74 4.48 -24.37
CA GLU A 177 -6.54 3.46 -25.41
C GLU A 177 -5.25 3.70 -26.20
N GLN A 178 -4.94 4.95 -26.52
CA GLN A 178 -3.71 5.33 -27.21
C GLN A 178 -2.46 5.08 -26.34
N GLU A 179 -2.58 5.20 -25.02
CA GLU A 179 -1.51 4.89 -24.08
C GLU A 179 -1.40 3.38 -23.79
N LEU A 180 -2.53 2.66 -23.86
CA LEU A 180 -2.58 1.20 -23.81
C LEU A 180 -1.86 0.58 -25.02
N GLU A 181 -2.03 1.15 -26.21
CA GLU A 181 -1.32 0.75 -27.43
C GLU A 181 0.19 1.03 -27.34
N PHE A 182 0.58 2.17 -26.77
CA PHE A 182 1.99 2.44 -26.48
C PHE A 182 2.57 1.40 -25.51
N SER A 183 1.83 1.04 -24.46
CA SER A 183 2.25 -0.02 -23.55
C SER A 183 2.37 -1.38 -24.25
N ASN A 184 1.45 -1.72 -25.17
CA ASN A 184 1.53 -2.95 -25.96
C ASN A 184 2.85 -3.02 -26.70
N LYS A 185 3.18 -1.96 -27.45
CA LYS A 185 4.43 -1.88 -28.19
C LYS A 185 5.65 -2.15 -27.30
N LEU A 186 5.73 -1.51 -26.13
CA LEU A 186 6.87 -1.68 -25.23
C LEU A 186 6.95 -3.07 -24.58
N ILE A 187 5.81 -3.72 -24.34
CA ILE A 187 5.76 -5.10 -23.85
C ILE A 187 6.19 -6.08 -24.95
N ASP A 188 5.73 -5.86 -26.18
CA ASP A 188 6.07 -6.71 -27.32
C ASP A 188 7.56 -6.59 -27.67
N GLU A 189 8.17 -5.42 -27.47
CA GLU A 189 9.63 -5.21 -27.58
C GLU A 189 10.42 -5.80 -26.39
N ASN A 190 9.88 -5.72 -25.17
CA ASN A 190 10.51 -6.22 -23.95
C ASN A 190 9.45 -6.62 -22.91
N PHE A 191 9.11 -7.91 -22.88
CA PHE A 191 8.08 -8.43 -21.99
C PHE A 191 8.46 -8.31 -20.49
N SER A 192 9.74 -8.10 -20.16
CA SER A 192 10.20 -7.86 -18.79
C SER A 192 10.15 -6.40 -18.34
N ASN A 193 9.49 -5.55 -19.13
CA ASN A 193 9.29 -4.16 -18.78
C ASN A 193 8.17 -3.98 -17.74
N TYR A 194 8.52 -4.13 -16.45
CA TYR A 194 7.60 -3.84 -15.33
C TYR A 194 6.87 -2.51 -15.47
N SER A 195 7.57 -1.46 -15.91
CA SER A 195 6.98 -0.13 -16.00
C SER A 195 5.90 -0.05 -17.07
N ALA A 196 6.04 -0.79 -18.17
CA ALA A 196 4.99 -0.92 -19.18
C ALA A 196 3.78 -1.70 -18.64
N TRP A 197 3.98 -2.85 -17.99
CA TRP A 197 2.88 -3.59 -17.33
C TRP A 197 2.14 -2.75 -16.30
N HIS A 198 2.87 -2.00 -15.47
CA HIS A 198 2.27 -1.07 -14.53
C HIS A 198 1.48 0.02 -15.25
N TYR A 199 2.04 0.63 -16.30
CA TYR A 199 1.35 1.65 -17.11
C TYR A 199 0.05 1.12 -17.71
N ARG A 200 0.09 -0.12 -18.23
CA ARG A 200 -1.07 -0.85 -18.73
C ARG A 200 -2.16 -1.01 -17.68
N SER A 201 -1.79 -1.42 -16.45
CA SER A 201 -2.75 -1.61 -15.35
C SER A 201 -3.48 -0.33 -14.99
N ILE A 202 -2.81 0.83 -15.08
CA ILE A 202 -3.41 2.14 -14.82
C ILE A 202 -4.37 2.54 -15.94
N ALA A 203 -3.96 2.38 -17.20
CA ALA A 203 -4.81 2.69 -18.36
C ALA A 203 -6.11 1.85 -18.32
N LEU A 204 -6.00 0.54 -18.10
CA LEU A 204 -7.17 -0.34 -17.96
C LEU A 204 -8.06 0.06 -16.78
N LYS A 205 -7.46 0.39 -15.62
CA LYS A 205 -8.24 0.90 -14.48
C LYS A 205 -9.02 2.15 -14.82
N ASN A 206 -8.41 3.10 -15.54
CA ASN A 206 -9.06 4.36 -15.91
C ASN A 206 -10.18 4.16 -16.94
N ILE A 207 -9.98 3.29 -17.93
CA ILE A 207 -11.01 2.93 -18.93
C ILE A 207 -12.23 2.31 -18.26
N HIS A 208 -12.02 1.41 -17.29
CA HIS A 208 -13.07 0.62 -16.64
C HIS A 208 -13.52 1.18 -15.28
N ARG A 209 -13.24 2.45 -15.01
CA ARG A 209 -13.64 3.11 -13.76
C ARG A 209 -15.07 3.61 -13.85
N ASP A 210 -15.91 3.20 -12.92
CA ASP A 210 -17.25 3.77 -12.77
C ASP A 210 -17.17 5.21 -12.27
N ALA A 211 -17.82 6.13 -12.98
CA ALA A 211 -17.77 7.56 -12.67
C ALA A 211 -18.54 7.94 -11.38
N LYS A 212 -19.53 7.13 -10.95
CA LYS A 212 -20.34 7.37 -9.76
C LYS A 212 -19.73 6.75 -8.52
N THR A 213 -19.32 5.48 -8.58
CA THR A 213 -18.80 4.74 -7.42
C THR A 213 -17.28 4.84 -7.30
N GLY A 214 -16.58 5.17 -8.39
CA GLY A 214 -15.12 5.18 -8.45
C GLY A 214 -14.49 3.79 -8.51
N GLU A 215 -15.29 2.72 -8.48
CA GLU A 215 -14.87 1.33 -8.54
C GLU A 215 -14.39 0.96 -9.95
N THR A 216 -13.32 0.18 -10.04
CA THR A 216 -12.88 -0.39 -11.31
C THR A 216 -13.49 -1.77 -11.47
N LYS A 217 -14.21 -2.01 -12.57
CA LYS A 217 -14.75 -3.34 -12.87
C LYS A 217 -14.31 -3.78 -14.27
N ILE A 218 -13.38 -4.72 -14.30
CA ILE A 218 -12.90 -5.38 -15.52
C ILE A 218 -13.69 -6.69 -15.68
N ASP A 219 -14.26 -6.93 -16.87
CA ASP A 219 -15.00 -8.15 -17.14
C ASP A 219 -14.08 -9.37 -17.37
N ASP A 220 -14.65 -10.57 -17.20
CA ASP A 220 -13.93 -11.84 -17.33
C ASP A 220 -13.32 -12.07 -18.72
N SER A 221 -13.94 -11.53 -19.78
CA SER A 221 -13.42 -11.68 -21.15
C SER A 221 -12.11 -10.90 -21.30
N LEU A 222 -12.09 -9.66 -20.79
CA LEU A 222 -10.90 -8.83 -20.79
C LEU A 222 -9.80 -9.41 -19.88
N ILE A 223 -10.13 -9.86 -18.67
CA ILE A 223 -9.17 -10.55 -17.77
C ILE A 223 -8.55 -11.75 -18.47
N GLY A 224 -9.38 -12.60 -19.10
CA GLY A 224 -8.91 -13.76 -19.86
C GLY A 224 -7.96 -13.37 -20.98
N SER A 225 -8.28 -12.33 -21.76
CA SER A 225 -7.39 -11.85 -22.83
C SER A 225 -6.07 -11.29 -22.32
N GLU A 226 -6.07 -10.62 -21.17
CA GLU A 226 -4.86 -10.07 -20.56
C GLU A 226 -3.97 -11.17 -19.97
N LEU A 227 -4.57 -12.23 -19.42
CA LEU A 227 -3.86 -13.44 -18.99
C LEU A 227 -3.20 -14.17 -20.17
N GLN A 228 -3.85 -14.22 -21.33
CA GLN A 228 -3.23 -14.75 -22.55
C GLN A 228 -2.02 -13.91 -22.99
N LYS A 229 -2.06 -12.60 -22.81
CA LYS A 229 -0.93 -11.73 -23.17
C LYS A 229 0.30 -11.98 -22.29
N VAL A 230 0.11 -12.18 -20.98
CA VAL A 230 1.22 -12.49 -20.05
C VAL A 230 1.73 -13.93 -20.17
N LYS A 231 0.92 -14.87 -20.66
CA LYS A 231 1.31 -16.26 -20.85
C LYS A 231 2.62 -16.40 -21.63
N ASN A 232 2.76 -15.66 -22.73
CA ASN A 232 3.99 -15.65 -23.52
C ASN A 232 5.20 -15.19 -22.71
N ALA A 233 5.05 -14.24 -21.78
CA ALA A 233 6.14 -13.79 -20.94
C ALA A 233 6.62 -14.90 -19.98
N PHE A 234 5.68 -15.68 -19.42
CA PHE A 234 6.02 -16.77 -18.49
C PHE A 234 6.87 -17.86 -19.12
N TYR A 235 6.55 -18.29 -20.34
CA TYR A 235 7.30 -19.34 -21.02
C TYR A 235 8.62 -18.85 -21.64
N MET A 236 8.83 -17.54 -21.75
CA MET A 236 10.06 -16.95 -22.28
C MET A 236 11.07 -16.63 -21.17
N ASP A 237 10.61 -16.14 -20.01
CA ASP A 237 11.43 -15.96 -18.81
C ASP A 237 10.53 -16.08 -17.56
N ALA A 238 10.45 -17.29 -17.01
CA ALA A 238 9.62 -17.54 -15.83
C ALA A 238 10.19 -16.89 -14.56
N GLU A 239 11.45 -16.45 -14.53
CA GLU A 239 12.05 -15.76 -13.38
C GLU A 239 11.74 -14.26 -13.36
N ASP A 240 11.29 -13.68 -14.48
CA ASP A 240 10.88 -12.29 -14.53
C ASP A 240 9.58 -12.04 -13.75
N GLN A 241 9.73 -11.35 -12.63
CA GLN A 241 8.65 -10.99 -11.74
C GLN A 241 7.60 -10.03 -12.34
N SER A 242 7.89 -9.39 -13.47
CA SER A 242 7.05 -8.32 -14.02
C SER A 242 5.69 -8.86 -14.46
N ALA A 243 5.69 -9.92 -15.27
CA ALA A 243 4.48 -10.58 -15.71
C ALA A 243 3.70 -11.17 -14.52
N TRP A 244 4.38 -11.83 -13.57
CA TRP A 244 3.73 -12.40 -12.37
C TRP A 244 3.05 -11.34 -11.52
N THR A 245 3.66 -10.15 -11.39
CA THR A 245 3.08 -9.04 -10.63
C THR A 245 1.83 -8.50 -11.32
N TYR A 246 1.84 -8.42 -12.67
CA TYR A 246 0.66 -8.03 -13.45
C TYR A 246 -0.46 -9.06 -13.36
N THR A 247 -0.14 -10.35 -13.44
CA THR A 247 -1.11 -11.45 -13.25
C THR A 247 -1.73 -11.43 -11.87
N ARG A 248 -0.91 -11.20 -10.83
CA ARG A 248 -1.43 -11.00 -9.48
C ARG A 248 -2.46 -9.88 -9.46
N TRP A 249 -2.16 -8.73 -10.09
CA TRP A 249 -3.10 -7.62 -10.21
C TRP A 249 -4.41 -8.02 -10.95
N LEU A 250 -4.34 -8.83 -12.01
CA LEU A 250 -5.52 -9.32 -12.72
C LEU A 250 -6.41 -10.22 -11.85
N LEU A 251 -5.82 -11.19 -11.14
CA LEU A 251 -6.53 -12.03 -10.17
C LEU A 251 -7.17 -11.19 -9.08
N GLU A 252 -6.42 -10.18 -8.64
CA GLU A 252 -6.82 -9.26 -7.61
C GLU A 252 -8.07 -8.45 -8.03
N VAL A 253 -8.16 -7.98 -9.27
CA VAL A 253 -9.37 -7.30 -9.78
C VAL A 253 -10.52 -8.30 -10.02
N GLY A 254 -10.24 -9.52 -10.48
CA GLY A 254 -11.26 -10.53 -10.78
C GLY A 254 -11.90 -11.20 -9.55
N SER A 255 -11.20 -11.28 -8.42
CA SER A 255 -11.62 -12.03 -7.22
C SER A 255 -12.86 -11.49 -6.49
N GLY A 256 -13.27 -10.23 -6.74
CA GLY A 256 -14.33 -9.57 -5.97
C GLY A 256 -13.97 -9.22 -4.52
N LYS A 257 -12.72 -9.47 -4.09
CA LYS A 257 -12.19 -9.12 -2.76
C LYS A 257 -11.51 -7.74 -2.71
N GLU A 258 -11.69 -6.94 -3.75
CA GLU A 258 -11.07 -5.61 -3.87
C GLU A 258 -11.44 -4.68 -2.70
N PHE A 259 -12.65 -4.81 -2.12
CA PHE A 259 -13.11 -4.03 -0.97
C PHE A 259 -12.29 -4.22 0.31
N LEU A 260 -11.44 -5.25 0.39
CA LEU A 260 -10.54 -5.49 1.53
C LEU A 260 -9.17 -4.82 1.37
N ARG A 261 -8.81 -4.37 0.16
CA ARG A 261 -7.46 -3.87 -0.10
C ARG A 261 -7.28 -2.43 0.38
N PRO A 262 -6.20 -2.13 1.14
CA PRO A 262 -5.96 -0.78 1.66
C PRO A 262 -6.02 0.32 0.58
N GLU A 263 -5.47 0.04 -0.60
CA GLU A 263 -5.32 1.00 -1.71
C GLU A 263 -6.50 1.00 -2.70
N SER A 264 -7.51 0.16 -2.46
CA SER A 264 -8.65 0.02 -3.36
C SER A 264 -9.52 1.27 -3.45
N ALA A 265 -10.08 1.52 -4.63
CA ALA A 265 -11.09 2.55 -4.83
C ALA A 265 -12.52 2.09 -4.47
N ALA A 266 -12.73 0.78 -4.24
CA ALA A 266 -14.03 0.24 -3.87
C ALA A 266 -14.56 0.89 -2.57
N PRO A 267 -15.86 1.16 -2.45
CA PRO A 267 -16.42 1.79 -1.26
C PRO A 267 -16.06 1.04 0.03
N ILE A 268 -15.80 1.80 1.10
CA ILE A 268 -15.65 1.20 2.43
C ILE A 268 -17.05 0.85 2.94
N GLU A 269 -17.20 -0.35 3.47
CA GLU A 269 -18.47 -0.89 3.96
C GLU A 269 -18.39 -1.18 5.46
N LEU A 270 -19.52 -1.03 6.15
CA LEU A 270 -19.69 -1.52 7.50
C LEU A 270 -19.88 -3.04 7.46
N ILE A 271 -19.02 -3.79 8.16
CA ILE A 271 -19.04 -5.25 8.23
C ILE A 271 -19.93 -5.72 9.38
N SER A 272 -19.80 -5.10 10.55
CA SER A 272 -20.69 -5.35 11.67
C SER A 272 -20.80 -4.13 12.59
N ALA A 273 -21.93 -4.03 13.29
CA ALA A 273 -22.14 -3.08 14.36
C ALA A 273 -22.95 -3.72 15.49
N SER A 274 -22.48 -3.56 16.72
CA SER A 274 -23.05 -4.23 17.90
C SER A 274 -22.99 -3.33 19.13
N PHE A 275 -24.02 -3.40 19.97
CA PHE A 275 -24.07 -2.70 21.24
C PHE A 275 -23.84 -3.68 22.41
N HIS A 276 -22.91 -3.33 23.29
CA HIS A 276 -22.47 -4.18 24.41
C HIS A 276 -22.80 -3.55 25.78
N GLY A 277 -23.91 -2.81 25.86
CA GLY A 277 -24.43 -2.21 27.10
C GLY A 277 -23.83 -0.85 27.46
N ASN A 278 -22.52 -0.67 27.27
CA ASN A 278 -21.82 0.61 27.55
C ASN A 278 -20.98 1.13 26.37
N ASN A 279 -21.04 0.43 25.24
CA ASN A 279 -20.34 0.82 24.03
C ASN A 279 -21.02 0.27 22.78
N THR A 280 -20.84 0.98 21.67
CA THR A 280 -21.15 0.48 20.32
C THR A 280 -19.83 0.17 19.60
N THR A 281 -19.66 -1.08 19.16
CA THR A 281 -18.52 -1.52 18.36
C THR A 281 -18.88 -1.46 16.88
N LEU A 282 -18.01 -0.85 16.06
CA LEU A 282 -18.12 -0.80 14.59
C LEU A 282 -16.91 -1.48 13.96
N VAL A 283 -17.16 -2.31 12.95
CA VAL A 283 -16.11 -3.00 12.19
C VAL A 283 -16.28 -2.67 10.71
N PHE A 284 -15.24 -2.13 10.09
CA PHE A 284 -15.26 -1.72 8.67
C PHE A 284 -14.51 -2.70 7.76
N SER A 285 -14.76 -2.63 6.46
CA SER A 285 -14.05 -3.43 5.45
C SER A 285 -12.59 -3.05 5.30
N ARG A 286 -12.21 -1.83 5.74
CA ARG A 286 -10.85 -1.27 5.74
C ARG A 286 -10.68 -0.29 6.90
N ALA A 287 -9.43 0.09 7.19
CA ALA A 287 -9.16 1.07 8.23
C ALA A 287 -9.70 2.46 7.86
N VAL A 288 -10.48 3.06 8.76
CA VAL A 288 -11.10 4.39 8.60
C VAL A 288 -10.63 5.35 9.68
N THR A 289 -10.72 6.65 9.43
CA THR A 289 -10.46 7.72 10.41
C THR A 289 -11.76 8.18 11.07
N ILE A 290 -11.67 8.96 12.16
CA ILE A 290 -12.85 9.55 12.81
C ILE A 290 -13.71 10.37 11.84
N PRO A 291 -13.16 11.28 11.01
CA PRO A 291 -14.00 12.02 10.07
C PRO A 291 -14.80 11.13 9.12
N PHE A 292 -14.24 9.99 8.70
CA PHE A 292 -14.95 9.04 7.84
C PHE A 292 -15.99 8.23 8.60
N LEU A 293 -15.66 7.69 9.78
CA LEU A 293 -16.63 6.88 10.54
C LEU A 293 -17.86 7.69 10.96
N LEU A 294 -17.71 9.01 11.15
CA LEU A 294 -18.83 9.91 11.49
C LEU A 294 -19.90 9.99 10.38
N THR A 295 -19.59 9.58 9.14
CA THR A 295 -20.60 9.48 8.08
C THR A 295 -21.48 8.23 8.22
N PHE A 296 -21.15 7.31 9.13
CA PHE A 296 -21.86 6.06 9.37
C PHE A 296 -22.67 6.05 10.68
N VAL A 297 -22.72 7.15 11.42
CA VAL A 297 -23.36 7.22 12.74
C VAL A 297 -24.14 8.51 12.93
N ASP A 298 -25.06 8.53 13.89
CA ASP A 298 -25.93 9.68 14.19
C ASP A 298 -25.35 10.67 15.21
N THR A 299 -24.08 10.49 15.60
CA THR A 299 -23.36 11.39 16.51
C THR A 299 -22.36 12.27 15.76
N LYS A 300 -22.08 13.45 16.33
CA LYS A 300 -20.98 14.35 15.92
C LYS A 300 -19.81 14.33 16.91
N ASP A 301 -19.92 13.54 17.98
CA ASP A 301 -18.88 13.45 19.00
C ASP A 301 -17.63 12.77 18.44
N THR A 302 -16.47 13.39 18.66
CA THR A 302 -15.15 12.91 18.24
C THR A 302 -14.31 12.40 19.40
N THR A 303 -14.77 12.58 20.65
CA THR A 303 -13.96 12.41 21.87
C THR A 303 -14.12 11.05 22.54
N ARG A 304 -15.27 10.40 22.38
CA ARG A 304 -15.59 9.11 23.02
C ARG A 304 -15.24 7.88 22.18
N TRP A 305 -14.45 8.06 21.13
CA TRP A 305 -14.03 6.98 20.24
C TRP A 305 -12.73 6.33 20.71
N ARG A 306 -12.70 5.00 20.69
CA ARG A 306 -11.50 4.18 20.86
C ARG A 306 -11.23 3.40 19.58
N ALA A 307 -9.97 3.39 19.17
CA ALA A 307 -9.49 2.72 17.97
C ALA A 307 -8.60 1.53 18.36
N PHE A 308 -8.76 0.38 17.68
CA PHE A 308 -8.02 -0.83 17.99
C PHE A 308 -7.29 -1.39 16.77
N SER A 309 -5.99 -1.62 16.90
CA SER A 309 -5.14 -2.16 15.83
C SER A 309 -4.15 -3.19 16.38
N SER A 310 -3.82 -4.19 15.57
CA SER A 310 -2.77 -5.17 15.85
C SER A 310 -1.36 -4.62 15.61
N THR A 311 -1.23 -3.45 14.99
CA THR A 311 0.05 -2.85 14.57
C THR A 311 0.40 -1.57 15.31
N SER A 312 -0.54 -0.96 16.04
CA SER A 312 -0.32 0.28 16.77
C SER A 312 -1.21 0.36 18.02
N PRO A 313 -0.68 0.76 19.19
CA PRO A 313 -1.46 0.99 20.40
C PRO A 313 -2.31 2.27 20.35
N HIS A 314 -1.96 3.22 19.48
CA HIS A 314 -2.67 4.49 19.30
C HIS A 314 -2.91 4.77 17.81
N PRO A 315 -3.77 3.97 17.16
CA PRO A 315 -3.99 4.09 15.72
C PRO A 315 -4.81 5.34 15.39
N THR A 316 -4.34 6.13 14.41
CA THR A 316 -5.09 7.28 13.85
C THR A 316 -6.17 6.86 12.86
N SER A 317 -6.05 5.65 12.32
CA SER A 317 -7.06 4.97 11.51
C SER A 317 -7.17 3.52 11.95
N SER A 318 -8.39 2.98 11.98
CA SER A 318 -8.64 1.63 12.47
C SER A 318 -9.79 0.97 11.72
N ARG A 319 -9.75 -0.35 11.65
CA ARG A 319 -10.87 -1.17 11.18
C ARG A 319 -11.96 -1.31 12.25
N VAL A 320 -11.52 -1.41 13.51
CA VAL A 320 -12.36 -1.65 14.68
C VAL A 320 -12.39 -0.39 15.54
N TRP A 321 -13.61 0.10 15.79
CA TRP A 321 -13.87 1.29 16.60
C TRP A 321 -14.88 0.96 17.68
N GLN A 322 -14.74 1.58 18.85
CA GLN A 322 -15.77 1.59 19.89
C GLN A 322 -16.13 3.02 20.25
N TYR A 323 -17.44 3.29 20.32
CA TYR A 323 -17.98 4.51 20.90
C TYR A 323 -18.50 4.24 22.30
N LEU A 324 -18.03 4.99 23.29
CA LEU A 324 -18.44 4.84 24.69
C LEU A 324 -19.78 5.54 24.95
N SER A 325 -20.82 4.78 25.31
CA SER A 325 -22.18 5.28 25.54
C SER A 325 -23.05 4.24 26.24
N ASP A 326 -23.91 4.68 27.16
CA ASP A 326 -24.91 3.83 27.83
C ASP A 326 -26.14 3.53 26.95
N SER A 327 -26.17 4.06 25.72
CA SER A 327 -27.22 3.83 24.73
C SER A 327 -26.62 3.57 23.35
N PRO A 328 -27.25 2.70 22.54
CA PRO A 328 -26.75 2.38 21.21
C PRO A 328 -26.76 3.61 20.30
N LEU A 329 -25.73 3.73 19.46
CA LEU A 329 -25.76 4.64 18.32
C LEU A 329 -26.71 4.13 17.25
N ARG A 330 -27.31 5.04 16.48
CA ARG A 330 -27.89 4.66 15.19
C ARG A 330 -26.78 4.62 14.16
N VAL A 331 -26.77 3.58 13.33
CA VAL A 331 -25.70 3.35 12.36
C VAL A 331 -26.25 3.22 10.95
N VAL A 332 -25.51 3.71 9.98
CA VAL A 332 -25.79 3.50 8.55
C VAL A 332 -25.35 2.10 8.16
N ILE A 333 -26.29 1.30 7.64
CA ILE A 333 -26.04 -0.09 7.22
C ILE A 333 -26.00 -0.27 5.70
N SER A 334 -26.39 0.76 4.94
CA SER A 334 -26.20 0.87 3.50
C SER A 334 -24.88 1.60 3.16
N SER A 335 -24.62 1.83 1.87
CA SER A 335 -23.61 2.84 1.50
C SER A 335 -24.09 4.23 1.97
N PRO A 336 -23.22 5.07 2.57
CA PRO A 336 -23.59 6.43 3.00
C PRO A 336 -23.87 7.35 1.81
N ASN A 337 -23.39 6.97 0.61
CA ASN A 337 -23.63 7.69 -0.64
C ASN A 337 -24.78 7.07 -1.46
N ALA A 338 -25.53 6.11 -0.91
CA ALA A 338 -26.69 5.54 -1.58
C ALA A 338 -27.82 6.57 -1.70
N GLU A 339 -28.63 6.46 -2.76
CA GLU A 339 -29.81 7.31 -2.95
C GLU A 339 -30.79 7.20 -1.77
N ASN A 340 -30.88 6.01 -1.17
CA ASN A 340 -31.63 5.74 0.06
C ASN A 340 -30.69 5.19 1.13
N VAL A 341 -30.38 6.01 2.14
CA VAL A 341 -29.51 5.61 3.27
C VAL A 341 -30.34 4.87 4.32
N GLU A 342 -29.99 3.62 4.57
CA GLU A 342 -30.64 2.77 5.58
C GLU A 342 -29.96 2.93 6.94
N TRP A 343 -30.76 3.18 7.97
CA TRP A 343 -30.32 3.34 9.35
C TRP A 343 -30.81 2.18 10.22
N SER A 344 -29.95 1.69 11.10
CA SER A 344 -30.29 0.73 12.16
C SER A 344 -30.16 1.38 13.53
N ASP A 345 -31.16 1.18 14.38
CA ASP A 345 -31.13 1.60 15.80
C ASP A 345 -30.37 0.60 16.70
N LEU A 346 -29.74 -0.44 16.12
CA LEU A 346 -29.01 -1.49 16.82
C LEU A 346 -29.80 -2.18 17.95
N LYS A 347 -31.12 -2.35 17.77
CA LYS A 347 -31.95 -3.21 18.63
C LYS A 347 -31.43 -4.66 18.61
N GLU A 348 -31.02 -5.09 17.43
CA GLU A 348 -30.21 -6.28 17.20
C GLU A 348 -28.89 -5.85 16.55
N ARG A 349 -27.84 -6.64 16.74
CA ARG A 349 -26.56 -6.40 16.06
C ARG A 349 -26.73 -6.49 14.55
N TYR A 350 -26.07 -5.60 13.84
CA TYR A 350 -25.99 -5.63 12.38
C TYR A 350 -24.78 -6.46 11.93
N VAL A 351 -24.99 -7.34 10.95
CA VAL A 351 -23.94 -8.16 10.34
C VAL A 351 -24.12 -8.19 8.82
N ASN A 352 -23.10 -7.76 8.09
CA ASN A 352 -23.04 -7.91 6.65
C ASN A 352 -22.59 -9.35 6.28
N ARG A 353 -23.55 -10.29 6.32
CA ARG A 353 -23.29 -11.72 6.08
C ARG A 353 -22.55 -11.96 4.77
N ARG A 354 -23.00 -11.35 3.67
CA ARG A 354 -22.39 -11.51 2.34
C ARG A 354 -20.90 -11.17 2.34
N ARG A 355 -20.52 -10.07 3.00
CA ARG A 355 -19.11 -9.66 3.07
C ARG A 355 -18.29 -10.58 3.97
N LEU A 356 -18.85 -11.05 5.09
CA LEU A 356 -18.18 -12.04 5.93
C LEU A 356 -17.99 -13.39 5.22
N GLU A 357 -18.98 -13.83 4.44
CA GLU A 357 -18.87 -15.03 3.59
C GLU A 357 -17.72 -14.90 2.60
N THR A 358 -17.51 -13.70 2.03
CA THR A 358 -16.37 -13.41 1.14
C THR A 358 -15.04 -13.31 1.88
N ILE A 359 -15.00 -12.71 3.08
CA ILE A 359 -13.77 -12.53 3.88
C ILE A 359 -13.19 -13.87 4.34
N TYR A 360 -14.06 -14.81 4.70
CA TYR A 360 -13.70 -16.13 5.23
C TYR A 360 -13.81 -17.25 4.20
N ASP A 361 -14.06 -16.89 2.94
CA ASP A 361 -14.22 -17.81 1.81
C ASP A 361 -15.25 -18.94 2.07
N VAL A 362 -16.35 -18.59 2.74
CA VAL A 362 -17.46 -19.52 3.04
C VAL A 362 -18.13 -19.97 1.74
N VAL A 363 -18.26 -19.04 0.80
CA VAL A 363 -18.78 -19.30 -0.54
C VAL A 363 -17.62 -19.24 -1.51
N GLU A 364 -17.39 -20.33 -2.26
CA GLU A 364 -16.36 -20.37 -3.28
C GLU A 364 -16.71 -19.44 -4.45
N THR A 365 -15.72 -18.68 -4.91
CA THR A 365 -15.84 -17.85 -6.10
C THR A 365 -15.97 -18.76 -7.33
N PRO A 366 -16.92 -18.51 -8.24
CA PRO A 366 -16.98 -19.25 -9.50
C PRO A 366 -15.64 -19.15 -10.22
N GLU A 367 -15.11 -20.28 -10.67
CA GLU A 367 -13.84 -20.36 -11.37
C GLU A 367 -14.04 -20.16 -12.88
N PRO A 368 -13.57 -19.03 -13.46
CA PRO A 368 -13.65 -18.82 -14.89
C PRO A 368 -12.68 -19.73 -15.65
N GLY A 369 -12.98 -20.06 -16.91
CA GLY A 369 -12.14 -20.99 -17.70
C GLY A 369 -10.67 -20.58 -17.84
N TYR A 370 -10.37 -19.27 -17.84
CA TYR A 370 -8.99 -18.77 -17.90
C TYR A 370 -8.16 -19.09 -16.63
N ILE A 371 -8.83 -19.33 -15.49
CA ILE A 371 -8.15 -19.71 -14.24
C ILE A 371 -7.64 -21.15 -14.32
N GLN A 372 -8.43 -22.06 -14.89
CA GLN A 372 -8.01 -23.45 -15.11
C GLN A 372 -6.76 -23.51 -16.01
N GLU A 373 -6.75 -22.71 -17.06
CA GLU A 373 -5.60 -22.60 -17.95
C GLU A 373 -4.38 -22.05 -17.22
N LEU A 374 -4.53 -20.99 -16.42
CA LEU A 374 -3.43 -20.44 -15.62
C LEU A 374 -2.88 -21.45 -14.61
N LEU A 375 -3.74 -22.25 -13.96
CA LEU A 375 -3.33 -23.32 -13.06
C LEU A 375 -2.54 -24.41 -13.80
N GLN A 376 -2.98 -24.78 -15.01
CA GLN A 376 -2.27 -25.73 -15.86
C GLN A 376 -0.90 -25.20 -16.29
N ASP A 377 -0.82 -23.93 -16.69
CA ASP A 377 0.44 -23.27 -17.05
C ASP A 377 1.40 -23.24 -15.85
N CYS A 378 0.91 -22.85 -14.66
CA CYS A 378 1.72 -22.88 -13.45
C CYS A 378 2.22 -24.29 -13.14
N HIS A 379 1.37 -25.32 -13.29
CA HIS A 379 1.76 -26.70 -13.07
C HIS A 379 2.90 -27.14 -14.00
N GLN A 380 2.79 -26.87 -15.30
CA GLN A 380 3.84 -27.19 -16.27
C GLN A 380 5.15 -26.46 -15.93
N LEU A 381 5.09 -25.18 -15.58
CA LEU A 381 6.27 -24.40 -15.21
C LEU A 381 6.92 -24.89 -13.91
N ILE A 382 6.15 -25.37 -12.93
CA ILE A 382 6.69 -26.00 -11.71
C ILE A 382 7.48 -27.27 -12.07
N GLU A 383 7.00 -28.08 -13.02
CA GLU A 383 7.70 -29.29 -13.46
C GLU A 383 8.98 -28.97 -14.24
N LEU A 384 8.95 -27.95 -15.09
CA LEU A 384 10.09 -27.50 -15.90
C LEU A 384 11.16 -26.81 -15.03
N GLU A 385 10.75 -25.97 -14.09
CA GLU A 385 11.62 -25.14 -13.26
C GLU A 385 11.29 -25.27 -11.75
N PRO A 386 11.57 -26.42 -11.11
CA PRO A 386 11.14 -26.70 -9.74
C PRO A 386 11.79 -25.80 -8.68
N LYS A 387 12.84 -25.06 -9.03
CA LYS A 387 13.50 -24.08 -8.14
C LYS A 387 12.93 -22.66 -8.30
N ASN A 388 12.15 -22.42 -9.34
CA ASN A 388 11.51 -21.14 -9.57
C ASN A 388 10.29 -21.02 -8.65
N LYS A 389 10.34 -20.05 -7.76
CA LYS A 389 9.28 -19.80 -6.77
C LYS A 389 8.01 -19.22 -7.40
N TRP A 390 8.11 -18.52 -8.53
CA TRP A 390 7.00 -17.71 -9.05
C TRP A 390 5.82 -18.54 -9.53
N PRO A 391 5.99 -19.64 -10.30
CA PRO A 391 4.90 -20.52 -10.66
C PRO A 391 4.17 -21.12 -9.45
N LEU A 392 4.90 -21.63 -8.45
CA LEU A 392 4.30 -22.20 -7.24
C LEU A 392 3.58 -21.12 -6.42
N TYR A 393 4.18 -19.94 -6.28
CA TYR A 393 3.55 -18.82 -5.61
C TYR A 393 2.27 -18.38 -6.31
N MET A 394 2.27 -18.25 -7.64
CA MET A 394 1.11 -17.86 -8.42
C MET A 394 0.00 -18.90 -8.31
N LYS A 395 0.32 -20.19 -8.50
CA LYS A 395 -0.62 -21.30 -8.28
C LYS A 395 -1.27 -21.21 -6.91
N THR A 396 -0.47 -20.97 -5.86
CA THR A 396 -0.97 -20.84 -4.48
C THR A 396 -1.95 -19.68 -4.34
N LEU A 397 -1.64 -18.51 -4.91
CA LEU A 397 -2.55 -17.36 -4.88
C LEU A 397 -3.87 -17.65 -5.60
N VAL A 398 -3.81 -18.28 -6.77
CA VAL A 398 -5.02 -18.66 -7.53
C VAL A 398 -5.90 -19.61 -6.71
N LEU A 399 -5.31 -20.65 -6.11
CA LEU A 399 -6.05 -21.58 -5.26
C LEU A 399 -6.65 -20.89 -4.04
N MET A 400 -5.92 -19.97 -3.40
CA MET A 400 -6.44 -19.18 -2.27
C MET A 400 -7.62 -18.28 -2.66
N GLU A 401 -7.66 -17.78 -3.88
CA GLU A 401 -8.74 -16.89 -4.34
C GLU A 401 -9.98 -17.64 -4.82
N TYR A 402 -9.81 -18.72 -5.59
CA TYR A 402 -10.91 -19.42 -6.27
C TYR A 402 -11.29 -20.77 -5.66
N GLN A 403 -10.37 -21.47 -5.00
CA GLN A 403 -10.59 -22.81 -4.44
C GLN A 403 -10.07 -22.99 -2.99
N PRO A 404 -10.25 -22.02 -2.07
CA PRO A 404 -9.61 -22.07 -0.75
C PRO A 404 -10.09 -23.21 0.15
N ASN A 405 -11.28 -23.75 -0.10
CA ASN A 405 -11.81 -24.89 0.63
C ASN A 405 -11.39 -26.22 -0.02
N LYS A 406 -11.69 -26.41 -1.31
CA LYS A 406 -11.33 -27.63 -2.06
C LYS A 406 -9.82 -27.92 -2.08
N ALA A 407 -8.99 -26.89 -2.21
CA ALA A 407 -7.54 -27.04 -2.33
C ALA A 407 -6.80 -26.73 -1.02
N HIS A 408 -7.47 -26.81 0.14
CA HIS A 408 -6.89 -26.40 1.43
C HIS A 408 -5.53 -27.07 1.70
N ASP A 409 -5.46 -28.40 1.64
CA ASP A 409 -4.23 -29.13 1.92
C ASP A 409 -3.11 -28.81 0.93
N GLU A 410 -3.46 -28.59 -0.34
CA GLU A 410 -2.51 -28.20 -1.37
C GLU A 410 -1.96 -26.80 -1.12
N ILE A 411 -2.81 -25.83 -0.77
CA ILE A 411 -2.39 -24.47 -0.40
C ILE A 411 -1.42 -24.52 0.78
N ILE A 412 -1.75 -25.29 1.83
CA ILE A 412 -0.89 -25.49 3.00
C ILE A 412 0.46 -26.07 2.60
N SER A 413 0.48 -27.11 1.75
CA SER A 413 1.70 -27.73 1.25
C SER A 413 2.57 -26.76 0.44
N ASN A 414 1.95 -25.98 -0.46
CA ASN A 414 2.65 -25.02 -1.29
C ASN A 414 3.27 -23.89 -0.45
N LEU A 415 2.52 -23.35 0.53
CA LEU A 415 3.03 -22.31 1.43
C LEU A 415 4.20 -22.80 2.28
N LYS A 416 4.17 -24.05 2.77
CA LYS A 416 5.31 -24.66 3.48
C LYS A 416 6.53 -24.79 2.56
N THR A 417 6.33 -25.29 1.34
CA THR A 417 7.42 -25.41 0.34
C THR A 417 8.05 -24.05 0.02
N LEU A 418 7.22 -23.02 -0.18
CA LEU A 418 7.70 -21.65 -0.41
C LEU A 418 8.48 -21.11 0.79
N SER A 419 7.98 -21.31 2.01
CA SER A 419 8.63 -20.89 3.25
C SER A 419 9.98 -21.56 3.47
N ASP A 420 10.03 -22.88 3.31
CA ASP A 420 11.11 -23.67 3.87
C ASP A 420 12.25 -23.90 2.89
N SER A 421 11.96 -23.95 1.57
CA SER A 421 12.95 -24.35 0.57
C SER A 421 13.11 -23.39 -0.61
N LEU A 422 12.04 -22.76 -1.11
CA LEU A 422 12.12 -21.95 -2.34
C LEU A 422 12.38 -20.46 -2.09
N ASP A 423 11.91 -19.91 -0.97
CA ASP A 423 11.96 -18.47 -0.71
C ASP A 423 12.08 -18.11 0.78
N SER A 424 13.11 -18.67 1.41
CA SER A 424 13.38 -18.51 2.85
C SER A 424 13.48 -17.06 3.34
N LYS A 425 13.89 -16.13 2.48
CA LYS A 425 13.96 -14.69 2.78
C LYS A 425 12.59 -14.05 3.04
N ARG A 426 11.50 -14.68 2.59
CA ARG A 426 10.11 -14.26 2.81
C ARG A 426 9.29 -15.29 3.61
N SER A 427 9.96 -16.21 4.31
CA SER A 427 9.31 -17.25 5.14
C SER A 427 8.21 -16.70 6.07
N GLU A 428 8.42 -15.56 6.73
CA GLU A 428 7.42 -14.95 7.61
C GLU A 428 6.14 -14.51 6.89
N LEU A 429 6.24 -14.08 5.62
CA LEU A 429 5.06 -13.79 4.80
C LEU A 429 4.23 -15.06 4.60
N TYR A 430 4.88 -16.16 4.21
CA TYR A 430 4.19 -17.44 3.96
C TYR A 430 3.59 -18.04 5.23
N LYS A 431 4.26 -17.92 6.39
CA LYS A 431 3.71 -18.33 7.69
C LYS A 431 2.48 -17.50 8.09
N SER A 432 2.46 -16.20 7.77
CA SER A 432 1.27 -15.38 7.99
C SER A 432 0.10 -15.85 7.12
N LEU A 433 0.35 -16.10 5.82
CA LEU A 433 -0.66 -16.64 4.91
C LEU A 433 -1.15 -18.02 5.35
N LEU A 434 -0.25 -18.89 5.83
CA LEU A 434 -0.58 -20.21 6.37
C LEU A 434 -1.52 -20.10 7.56
N SER A 435 -1.19 -19.23 8.52
CA SER A 435 -2.03 -18.97 9.69
C SER A 435 -3.40 -18.46 9.29
N ARG A 436 -3.46 -17.51 8.33
CA ARG A 436 -4.72 -16.99 7.82
C ARG A 436 -5.58 -18.07 7.15
N GLN A 437 -4.98 -18.95 6.35
CA GLN A 437 -5.70 -20.05 5.70
C GLN A 437 -6.28 -21.06 6.69
N LYS A 438 -5.50 -21.43 7.71
CA LYS A 438 -5.96 -22.33 8.77
C LYS A 438 -7.04 -21.68 9.65
N LEU A 439 -6.85 -20.40 10.00
CA LEU A 439 -7.85 -19.63 10.75
C LEU A 439 -9.18 -19.54 9.99
N ASN A 440 -9.13 -19.18 8.69
CA ASN A 440 -10.33 -19.13 7.85
C ASN A 440 -11.02 -20.50 7.78
N HIS A 441 -10.26 -21.60 7.64
CA HIS A 441 -10.80 -22.95 7.66
C HIS A 441 -11.59 -23.24 8.95
N SER A 442 -11.00 -22.99 10.13
CA SER A 442 -11.69 -23.18 11.41
C SER A 442 -12.90 -22.25 11.62
N ILE A 443 -12.84 -21.02 11.10
CA ILE A 443 -13.96 -20.07 11.17
C ILE A 443 -15.12 -20.54 10.29
N ARG A 444 -14.86 -21.09 9.09
CA ARG A 444 -15.90 -21.61 8.19
C ARG A 444 -16.75 -22.69 8.86
N GLU A 445 -16.12 -23.61 9.58
CA GLU A 445 -16.83 -24.68 10.31
C GLU A 445 -17.74 -24.15 11.42
N GLN A 446 -17.45 -22.95 11.94
CA GLN A 446 -18.19 -22.31 13.03
C GLN A 446 -19.04 -21.12 12.55
N PHE A 447 -19.10 -20.88 11.23
CA PHE A 447 -19.56 -19.61 10.67
C PHE A 447 -21.01 -19.28 11.05
N ASP A 448 -21.95 -20.20 10.80
CA ASP A 448 -23.36 -19.98 11.12
C ASP A 448 -23.58 -19.78 12.62
N ARG A 449 -22.83 -20.51 13.45
CA ARG A 449 -22.88 -20.37 14.92
C ARG A 449 -22.40 -18.99 15.37
N LEU A 450 -21.30 -18.48 14.79
CA LEU A 450 -20.73 -17.16 15.11
C LEU A 450 -21.65 -16.00 14.70
N LEU A 451 -22.40 -16.16 13.61
CA LEU A 451 -23.36 -15.15 13.14
C LEU A 451 -24.69 -15.19 13.92
N GLY A 452 -25.03 -16.32 14.55
CA GLY A 452 -26.24 -16.47 15.37
C GLY A 452 -26.14 -15.78 16.74
N ASN A 453 -27.25 -15.22 17.24
CA ASN A 453 -27.28 -14.39 18.45
C ASN A 453 -27.07 -15.16 19.78
N GLU A 454 -27.05 -16.49 19.73
CA GLU A 454 -26.98 -17.35 20.91
C GLU A 454 -25.55 -17.66 21.38
N HIS A 455 -24.56 -17.49 20.51
CA HIS A 455 -23.18 -17.91 20.77
C HIS A 455 -22.20 -16.79 20.39
N ASP A 456 -21.27 -16.47 21.29
CA ASP A 456 -20.20 -15.47 21.09
C ASP A 456 -18.80 -16.13 21.16
N GLN A 457 -18.75 -17.45 21.01
CA GLN A 457 -17.53 -18.25 21.23
C GLN A 457 -16.82 -18.60 19.92
N LEU A 458 -15.54 -18.24 19.82
CA LEU A 458 -14.62 -18.67 18.77
C LEU A 458 -13.59 -19.65 19.34
N VAL A 459 -13.50 -20.87 18.78
CA VAL A 459 -12.55 -21.89 19.24
C VAL A 459 -11.64 -22.30 18.08
N VAL A 460 -10.33 -22.08 18.21
CA VAL A 460 -9.33 -22.48 17.21
C VAL A 460 -8.11 -23.03 17.94
N ARG A 461 -8.13 -24.33 18.23
CA ARG A 461 -7.09 -25.00 19.02
C ARG A 461 -6.16 -25.82 18.14
N TYR A 462 -4.89 -25.91 18.52
CA TYR A 462 -3.90 -26.80 17.90
C TYR A 462 -3.79 -26.68 16.37
N ALA A 463 -4.02 -25.49 15.83
CA ALA A 463 -3.96 -25.22 14.39
C ALA A 463 -2.57 -24.72 13.95
N GLU A 464 -1.58 -24.67 14.86
CA GLU A 464 -0.24 -24.15 14.62
C GLU A 464 -0.24 -22.68 14.13
N LEU A 465 -1.19 -21.86 14.59
CA LEU A 465 -1.30 -20.46 14.17
C LEU A 465 -0.15 -19.63 14.76
N THR A 466 0.54 -18.87 13.91
CA THR A 466 1.55 -17.86 14.33
C THR A 466 0.98 -16.44 14.33
N SER A 467 -0.18 -16.23 13.69
CA SER A 467 -0.88 -14.96 13.58
C SER A 467 -2.40 -15.18 13.63
N LEU A 468 -3.13 -14.19 14.14
CA LEU A 468 -4.59 -14.14 14.16
C LEU A 468 -5.15 -13.06 13.23
N GLU A 469 -4.37 -12.63 12.23
CA GLU A 469 -4.79 -11.63 11.24
C GLU A 469 -6.06 -12.05 10.50
N GLY A 470 -7.10 -11.23 10.59
CA GLY A 470 -8.44 -11.52 10.11
C GLY A 470 -9.45 -11.69 11.24
N VAL A 471 -9.03 -12.06 12.45
CA VAL A 471 -9.97 -12.24 13.56
C VAL A 471 -10.73 -10.94 13.90
N GLU A 472 -10.14 -9.78 13.58
CA GLU A 472 -10.74 -8.48 13.86
C GLU A 472 -12.05 -8.21 13.11
N TYR A 473 -12.34 -8.95 12.03
CA TYR A 473 -13.65 -8.85 11.36
C TYR A 473 -14.79 -9.40 12.24
N LEU A 474 -14.48 -10.20 13.25
CA LEU A 474 -15.42 -10.75 14.24
C LEU A 474 -15.45 -9.94 15.55
N ALA A 475 -14.78 -8.78 15.61
CA ALA A 475 -14.65 -7.98 16.83
C ALA A 475 -15.99 -7.57 17.47
N GLY A 476 -17.05 -7.37 16.68
CA GLY A 476 -18.40 -7.10 17.18
C GLY A 476 -19.21 -8.34 17.58
N LEU A 477 -18.69 -9.55 17.33
CA LEU A 477 -19.44 -10.81 17.44
C LEU A 477 -18.91 -11.73 18.54
N VAL A 478 -17.60 -11.69 18.82
CA VAL A 478 -16.92 -12.64 19.70
C VAL A 478 -16.65 -12.02 21.07
N GLY A 479 -17.18 -12.64 22.12
CA GLY A 479 -16.93 -12.32 23.52
C GLY A 479 -16.10 -13.38 24.25
N ASN A 480 -16.06 -14.61 23.74
CA ASN A 480 -15.26 -15.70 24.30
C ASN A 480 -14.35 -16.31 23.21
N ALA A 481 -13.05 -16.38 23.45
CA ALA A 481 -12.11 -16.93 22.48
C ALA A 481 -11.16 -17.95 23.11
N ASP A 482 -10.92 -19.02 22.37
CA ASP A 482 -9.99 -20.08 22.75
C ASP A 482 -9.02 -20.37 21.60
N PHE A 483 -7.76 -20.03 21.82
CA PHE A 483 -6.64 -20.19 20.91
C PHE A 483 -5.57 -21.13 21.49
N GLN A 484 -5.97 -22.09 22.32
CA GLN A 484 -5.06 -23.03 22.97
C GLN A 484 -4.20 -23.83 21.98
N GLY A 485 -2.94 -24.08 22.32
CA GLY A 485 -2.06 -25.01 21.59
C GLY A 485 -1.59 -24.51 20.21
N ASN A 486 -1.63 -23.19 19.98
CA ASN A 486 -1.09 -22.58 18.76
C ASN A 486 0.37 -22.14 18.94
N LEU A 487 0.92 -21.39 17.99
CA LEU A 487 2.29 -20.89 17.98
C LEU A 487 2.35 -19.37 18.17
N LEU A 488 1.37 -18.81 18.88
CA LEU A 488 1.29 -17.37 19.14
C LEU A 488 2.41 -16.97 20.10
N LYS A 489 3.14 -15.91 19.76
CA LYS A 489 4.19 -15.34 20.62
C LYS A 489 3.74 -14.06 21.32
N GLU A 490 2.70 -13.42 20.79
CA GLU A 490 2.31 -12.06 21.16
C GLU A 490 0.78 -11.96 21.32
N ILE A 491 0.32 -11.52 22.49
CA ILE A 491 -1.12 -11.36 22.78
C ILE A 491 -1.72 -10.06 22.21
N HIS A 492 -0.91 -9.00 22.09
CA HIS A 492 -1.38 -7.65 21.70
C HIS A 492 -1.91 -7.56 20.26
N ARG A 493 -1.69 -8.60 19.46
CA ARG A 493 -2.24 -8.72 18.10
C ARG A 493 -3.70 -9.14 18.06
N ILE A 494 -4.28 -9.54 19.19
CA ILE A 494 -5.70 -9.91 19.30
C ILE A 494 -6.55 -8.64 19.36
N VAL A 495 -7.27 -8.35 18.28
CA VAL A 495 -8.15 -7.18 18.16
C VAL A 495 -9.60 -7.60 18.34
N LEU A 496 -9.96 -7.93 19.58
CA LEU A 496 -11.32 -8.33 19.99
C LEU A 496 -11.73 -7.52 21.24
N PRO A 497 -12.16 -6.26 21.10
CA PRO A 497 -12.38 -5.34 22.22
C PRO A 497 -13.56 -5.69 23.13
N ASN A 498 -14.41 -6.63 22.73
CA ASN A 498 -15.55 -7.12 23.53
C ASN A 498 -15.28 -8.44 24.25
N LEU A 499 -14.04 -8.92 24.22
CA LEU A 499 -13.67 -10.19 24.83
C LEU A 499 -13.76 -10.14 26.36
N HIS A 500 -14.53 -11.04 26.95
CA HIS A 500 -14.64 -11.22 28.41
C HIS A 500 -13.92 -12.48 28.89
N SER A 501 -13.67 -13.46 28.00
CA SER A 501 -12.98 -14.72 28.30
C SER A 501 -11.98 -15.07 27.20
N LEU A 502 -10.72 -15.31 27.57
CA LEU A 502 -9.64 -15.67 26.64
C LEU A 502 -8.83 -16.87 27.15
N THR A 503 -8.70 -17.89 26.32
CA THR A 503 -7.75 -18.99 26.52
C THR A 503 -6.65 -18.92 25.47
N ILE A 504 -5.41 -18.73 25.91
CA ILE A 504 -4.19 -18.75 25.06
C ILE A 504 -3.16 -19.75 25.61
N SER A 505 -3.66 -20.78 26.30
CA SER A 505 -2.84 -21.81 26.92
C SER A 505 -2.02 -22.56 25.88
N GLU A 506 -0.89 -23.13 26.29
CA GLU A 506 0.00 -23.94 25.44
C GLU A 506 0.49 -23.20 24.18
N ASN A 507 0.65 -21.88 24.26
CA ASN A 507 1.34 -21.08 23.25
C ASN A 507 2.75 -20.71 23.73
N PRO A 508 3.73 -20.50 22.82
CA PRO A 508 5.10 -20.11 23.15
C PRO A 508 5.20 -18.61 23.54
N ILE A 509 4.34 -18.18 24.45
CA ILE A 509 4.30 -16.83 25.01
C ILE A 509 5.19 -16.79 26.24
N ASP A 510 6.15 -15.86 26.29
CA ASP A 510 7.05 -15.65 27.42
C ASP A 510 6.71 -14.38 28.23
N SER A 511 5.86 -13.51 27.67
CA SER A 511 5.49 -12.22 28.25
C SER A 511 4.16 -11.72 27.70
N LEU A 512 3.46 -10.91 28.49
CA LEU A 512 2.21 -10.25 28.11
C LEU A 512 2.44 -8.73 28.01
N SER A 513 2.44 -8.25 26.77
CA SER A 513 2.48 -6.81 26.48
C SER A 513 1.12 -6.14 26.73
N PRO A 514 1.08 -4.83 27.05
CA PRO A 514 -0.16 -4.06 27.15
C PRO A 514 -1.06 -4.25 25.92
N SER A 515 -2.34 -4.52 26.16
CA SER A 515 -3.31 -4.77 25.08
C SER A 515 -4.62 -4.05 25.38
N PRO A 516 -4.78 -2.79 24.93
CA PRO A 516 -6.00 -2.01 25.17
C PRO A 516 -7.28 -2.69 24.64
N SER A 517 -7.14 -3.50 23.59
CA SER A 517 -8.21 -4.35 23.03
C SER A 517 -8.70 -5.45 23.98
N LEU A 518 -8.02 -5.71 25.10
CA LEU A 518 -8.38 -6.78 26.03
C LEU A 518 -8.69 -6.22 27.43
N SER A 519 -9.08 -4.95 27.51
CA SER A 519 -9.32 -4.24 28.78
C SER A 519 -10.57 -4.74 29.54
N HIS A 520 -11.48 -5.42 28.84
CA HIS A 520 -12.74 -5.97 29.38
C HIS A 520 -12.65 -7.46 29.78
N LEU A 521 -11.48 -8.09 29.68
CA LEU A 521 -11.30 -9.49 30.06
C LEU A 521 -11.58 -9.69 31.55
N THR A 522 -12.42 -10.69 31.85
CA THR A 522 -12.73 -11.16 33.19
C THR A 522 -12.07 -12.51 33.48
N PHE A 523 -11.83 -13.32 32.44
CA PHE A 523 -11.12 -14.58 32.52
C PHE A 523 -9.97 -14.64 31.51
N LEU A 524 -8.79 -15.05 31.98
CA LEU A 524 -7.63 -15.31 31.14
C LEU A 524 -7.00 -16.65 31.54
N SER A 525 -6.74 -17.51 30.55
CA SER A 525 -5.94 -18.73 30.73
C SER A 525 -4.64 -18.67 29.93
N ILE A 526 -3.52 -18.63 30.65
CA ILE A 526 -2.14 -18.69 30.14
C ILE A 526 -1.44 -20.00 30.55
N ALA A 527 -2.19 -21.05 30.88
CA ALA A 527 -1.61 -22.32 31.29
C ALA A 527 -0.66 -22.90 30.23
N GLY A 528 0.43 -23.56 30.64
CA GLY A 528 1.41 -24.17 29.72
C GLY A 528 2.20 -23.18 28.84
N THR A 529 2.16 -21.88 29.14
CA THR A 529 3.01 -20.85 28.48
C THR A 529 4.41 -20.78 29.13
N GLN A 530 5.33 -20.05 28.51
CA GLN A 530 6.73 -19.93 28.96
C GLN A 530 6.97 -18.73 29.90
N ILE A 531 5.89 -18.16 30.44
CA ILE A 531 5.94 -16.99 31.33
C ILE A 531 6.57 -17.40 32.66
N SER A 532 7.64 -16.71 33.04
CA SER A 532 8.45 -17.08 34.22
C SER A 532 8.56 -16.01 35.31
N THR A 533 8.17 -14.77 35.03
CA THR A 533 8.32 -13.67 36.00
C THR A 533 7.04 -12.86 36.16
N VAL A 534 6.83 -12.28 37.35
CA VAL A 534 5.70 -11.35 37.56
C VAL A 534 5.85 -10.11 36.67
N GLN A 535 7.07 -9.59 36.51
CA GLN A 535 7.35 -8.44 35.64
C GLN A 535 6.95 -8.67 34.18
N SER A 536 7.02 -9.91 33.68
CA SER A 536 6.61 -10.23 32.30
C SER A 536 5.09 -10.16 32.06
N VAL A 537 4.25 -10.05 33.09
CA VAL A 537 2.78 -9.99 32.95
C VAL A 537 2.14 -8.73 33.51
N MET A 538 2.79 -8.05 34.45
CA MET A 538 2.22 -6.85 35.08
C MET A 538 1.85 -5.71 34.11
N PRO A 539 2.64 -5.39 33.07
CA PRO A 539 2.26 -4.36 32.11
C PRO A 539 0.91 -4.62 31.42
N PHE A 540 0.60 -5.89 31.13
CA PHE A 540 -0.69 -6.28 30.58
C PHE A 540 -1.82 -6.08 31.60
N PHE A 541 -1.65 -6.58 32.83
CA PHE A 541 -2.70 -6.49 33.85
C PHE A 541 -3.01 -5.05 34.27
N GLN A 542 -2.06 -4.12 34.16
CA GLN A 542 -2.32 -2.68 34.34
C GLN A 542 -3.30 -2.11 33.30
N THR A 543 -3.42 -2.75 32.13
CA THR A 543 -4.36 -2.37 31.06
C THR A 543 -5.63 -3.21 31.03
N THR A 544 -5.75 -4.20 31.92
CA THR A 544 -6.91 -5.10 32.04
C THR A 544 -7.46 -5.07 33.46
N PRO A 545 -8.09 -3.95 33.87
CA PRO A 545 -8.58 -3.79 35.24
C PRO A 545 -9.78 -4.70 35.58
N SER A 546 -10.43 -5.28 34.57
CA SER A 546 -11.65 -6.08 34.73
C SER A 546 -11.37 -7.56 35.05
N LEU A 547 -10.10 -7.96 35.14
CA LEU A 547 -9.72 -9.35 35.31
C LEU A 547 -10.17 -9.87 36.68
N ASP A 548 -10.94 -10.96 36.68
CA ASP A 548 -11.45 -11.61 37.87
C ASP A 548 -10.75 -12.97 38.12
N ARG A 549 -10.43 -13.70 37.04
CA ARG A 549 -9.87 -15.06 37.12
C ARG A 549 -8.67 -15.22 36.19
N LEU A 550 -7.58 -15.74 36.74
CA LEU A 550 -6.35 -16.05 35.99
C LEU A 550 -5.97 -17.52 36.20
N LEU A 551 -5.99 -18.30 35.13
CA LEU A 551 -5.47 -19.68 35.09
C LEU A 551 -4.07 -19.68 34.49
N PHE A 552 -3.08 -20.14 35.25
CA PHE A 552 -1.66 -20.11 34.86
C PHE A 552 -0.92 -21.40 35.27
N ALA A 553 -1.67 -22.50 35.36
CA ALA A 553 -1.11 -23.83 35.63
C ALA A 553 -0.01 -24.19 34.61
N GLU A 554 0.96 -25.02 35.03
CA GLU A 554 2.04 -25.50 34.15
C GLU A 554 2.88 -24.38 33.52
N THR A 555 2.93 -23.20 34.13
CA THR A 555 3.86 -22.12 33.79
C THR A 555 4.96 -22.02 34.84
N PRO A 556 6.19 -21.59 34.49
CA PRO A 556 7.21 -21.30 35.51
C PRO A 556 6.78 -20.20 36.51
N LEU A 557 5.82 -19.34 36.14
CA LEU A 557 5.20 -18.34 37.02
C LEU A 557 4.52 -18.95 38.26
N VAL A 558 4.14 -20.23 38.25
CA VAL A 558 3.51 -20.92 39.39
C VAL A 558 4.36 -20.82 40.66
N GLU A 559 5.69 -20.88 40.54
CA GLU A 559 6.63 -20.71 41.68
C GLU A 559 6.57 -19.30 42.30
N LYS A 560 6.00 -18.32 41.58
CA LYS A 560 5.88 -16.91 42.00
C LYS A 560 4.44 -16.54 42.37
N THR A 561 3.59 -17.51 42.67
CA THR A 561 2.17 -17.28 42.98
C THR A 561 1.95 -16.24 44.08
N GLU A 562 2.74 -16.24 45.16
CA GLU A 562 2.57 -15.27 46.26
C GLU A 562 3.01 -13.85 45.88
N GLU A 563 4.06 -13.73 45.04
CA GLU A 563 4.48 -12.43 44.48
C GLU A 563 3.40 -11.88 43.55
N LEU A 564 2.81 -12.74 42.70
CA LEU A 564 1.72 -12.37 41.81
C LEU A 564 0.45 -11.98 42.59
N ARG A 565 0.13 -12.71 43.67
CA ARG A 565 -0.99 -12.42 44.56
C ARG A 565 -0.88 -11.03 45.21
N ALA A 566 0.33 -10.63 45.61
CA ALA A 566 0.58 -9.31 46.16
C ALA A 566 0.30 -8.18 45.16
N GLN A 567 0.53 -8.43 43.86
CA GLN A 567 0.28 -7.47 42.79
C GLN A 567 -1.18 -7.48 42.29
N LEU A 568 -1.88 -8.60 42.43
CA LEU A 568 -3.25 -8.81 41.95
C LEU A 568 -4.19 -9.29 43.08
N PRO A 569 -4.39 -8.51 44.16
CA PRO A 569 -5.09 -8.97 45.36
C PRO A 569 -6.58 -9.30 45.14
N GLY A 570 -7.20 -8.74 44.10
CA GLY A 570 -8.60 -8.99 43.74
C GLY A 570 -8.82 -10.10 42.71
N VAL A 571 -7.77 -10.65 42.12
CA VAL A 571 -7.87 -11.65 41.05
C VAL A 571 -7.79 -13.06 41.64
N ARG A 572 -8.74 -13.93 41.31
CA ARG A 572 -8.69 -15.34 41.64
C ARG A 572 -7.60 -16.04 40.80
N LEU A 573 -6.47 -16.29 41.46
CA LEU A 573 -5.33 -17.02 40.91
C LEU A 573 -5.57 -18.54 40.97
N ILE A 574 -5.46 -19.21 39.82
CA ILE A 574 -5.65 -20.65 39.64
C ILE A 574 -4.32 -21.26 39.14
N PRO A 575 -3.43 -21.73 40.04
CA PRO A 575 -2.10 -22.26 39.69
C PRO A 575 -2.08 -23.74 39.29
N HIS A 576 -3.22 -24.43 39.36
CA HIS A 576 -3.37 -25.86 39.06
C HIS A 576 -4.66 -26.11 38.29
N TRP A 577 -4.72 -27.17 37.47
CA TRP A 577 -5.96 -27.61 36.85
C TRP A 577 -6.99 -27.99 37.93
N LEU A 578 -8.24 -27.60 37.70
CA LEU A 578 -9.37 -27.87 38.59
C LEU A 578 -9.94 -29.28 38.39
#